data_AF-A0A927TWB3-F1
#
_entry.id   AF-A0A927TWB3-F1
#
_cell.length_a   1.000
_cell.length_b   1.000
_cell.length_c   1.000
_cell.angle_alpha   90.00
_cell.angle_beta   90.00
_cell.angle_gamma   90.00
#
_symmetry.space_group_name_H-M   'P 1'
#
loop_
_entity.id
_entity.type
_entity.pdbx_description
1 polymer ?
#
loop_
_entity_poly.entity_id
_entity_poly.type
_entity_poly.pdbx_seq_one_letter_code
_entity_poly.pdbx_strand_id
1 'polypeptide(L)'
;MKTIKKLLGGTLAVVMILSILPANIAKADGVSSTIPSKVRSYTGSESSFSFKINGKEKVKSVKSNSTSLIVKLTSSNYSVSGDTVSNNDYTISMLGRKSGTYTVTVKFSNNATKKVTVYNYPSPIKSWKVGGKKNGYLSYTTKKTTTFRVTLAKGYTLKKLQYNKYVKQKNDNGYTSEQKYVTFKNGGKVKINTAPYQYKSTYSSESYSSDYMSDSLIAHTYAVITYKDKYTKKNETINVGIASVICP
;
A
#
# COMPACT_ATOMS: atom_id res chain seq x y z
N MET A 1 11.86 -20.63 63.56
CA MET A 1 11.01 -21.82 63.44
C MET A 1 9.59 -21.40 63.09
N LYS A 2 8.99 -22.07 62.09
CA LYS A 2 7.55 -22.32 61.89
C LYS A 2 6.65 -21.09 61.64
N THR A 3 6.28 -20.76 60.39
CA THR A 3 5.08 -21.23 59.66
C THR A 3 3.75 -21.06 60.40
N ILE A 4 2.79 -20.30 59.84
CA ILE A 4 1.49 -20.79 59.30
C ILE A 4 0.55 -19.61 58.95
N LYS A 5 -0.11 -19.76 57.80
CA LYS A 5 -1.15 -18.94 57.19
C LYS A 5 -2.50 -19.05 57.94
N LYS A 6 -3.34 -18.00 57.86
CA LYS A 6 -4.79 -17.99 57.53
C LYS A 6 -5.33 -16.56 57.78
N LEU A 7 -5.85 -15.85 56.76
CA LEU A 7 -7.22 -15.86 56.21
C LEU A 7 -8.28 -15.31 57.18
N LEU A 8 -9.08 -14.35 56.66
CA LEU A 8 -10.45 -13.91 57.03
C LEU A 8 -10.64 -12.59 57.78
N GLY A 9 -11.58 -11.80 57.24
CA GLY A 9 -12.20 -10.59 57.79
C GLY A 9 -12.02 -9.39 56.84
N GLY A 10 -12.91 -9.04 55.91
CA GLY A 10 -14.34 -9.29 55.79
C GLY A 10 -15.06 -7.94 55.81
N THR A 11 -15.39 -7.37 54.64
CA THR A 11 -16.63 -6.59 54.51
C THR A 11 -17.13 -6.63 53.08
N LEU A 12 -18.27 -7.31 52.97
CA LEU A 12 -19.14 -7.47 51.82
C LEU A 12 -20.02 -6.22 51.77
N ALA A 13 -20.07 -5.51 50.63
CA ALA A 13 -21.16 -4.60 50.32
C ALA A 13 -21.65 -4.92 48.90
N VAL A 14 -22.79 -5.62 48.88
CA VAL A 14 -23.61 -5.94 47.71
C VAL A 14 -24.65 -4.81 47.56
N VAL A 15 -25.26 -4.75 46.37
CA VAL A 15 -26.50 -4.02 46.00
C VAL A 15 -26.22 -2.59 45.48
N MET A 16 -26.63 -2.14 44.29
CA MET A 16 -27.71 -2.55 43.39
C MET A 16 -27.35 -2.23 41.92
N ILE A 17 -27.58 -3.21 41.03
CA ILE A 17 -27.64 -3.02 39.58
C ILE A 17 -29.00 -2.38 39.27
N LEU A 18 -29.01 -1.18 38.69
CA LEU A 18 -30.16 -0.70 37.91
C LEU A 18 -29.80 -0.76 36.43
N SER A 19 -30.40 -1.74 35.78
CA SER A 19 -30.40 -1.99 34.34
C SER A 19 -31.10 -0.85 33.60
N ILE A 20 -30.32 -0.05 32.87
CA ILE A 20 -30.81 0.65 31.68
C ILE A 20 -30.17 -0.08 30.51
N LEU A 21 -30.92 -1.00 29.90
CA LEU A 21 -30.60 -1.55 28.59
C LEU A 21 -30.73 -0.42 27.56
N PRO A 22 -29.66 0.02 26.87
CA PRO A 22 -29.85 0.63 25.57
C PRO A 22 -30.17 -0.51 24.62
N ALA A 23 -31.38 -0.42 24.05
CA ALA A 23 -31.93 -1.12 22.90
C ALA A 23 -31.04 -2.19 22.24
N ASN A 24 -31.63 -3.35 21.97
CA ASN A 24 -31.16 -4.30 20.96
C ASN A 24 -30.68 -3.54 19.72
N ILE A 25 -29.38 -3.27 19.65
CA ILE A 25 -28.73 -2.88 18.40
C ILE A 25 -28.79 -4.16 17.61
N ALA A 26 -29.77 -4.24 16.71
CA ALA A 26 -29.82 -5.24 15.68
C ALA A 26 -28.39 -5.44 15.18
N LYS A 27 -27.89 -6.68 15.25
CA LYS A 27 -26.65 -7.04 14.55
C LYS A 27 -26.87 -6.57 13.13
N ALA A 28 -26.15 -5.52 12.73
CA ALA A 28 -26.19 -5.07 11.35
C ALA A 28 -25.81 -6.28 10.50
N ASP A 29 -26.71 -6.70 9.61
CA ASP A 29 -26.47 -7.78 8.67
C ASP A 29 -25.10 -7.53 8.05
N GLY A 30 -24.18 -8.46 8.32
CA GLY A 30 -22.77 -8.23 8.09
C GLY A 30 -22.54 -8.02 6.60
N VAL A 31 -21.91 -6.89 6.24
CA VAL A 31 -21.48 -6.66 4.86
C VAL A 31 -20.53 -7.78 4.45
N SER A 32 -20.99 -8.65 3.55
CA SER A 32 -20.18 -9.69 2.92
C SER A 32 -19.12 -8.99 2.08
N SER A 33 -17.88 -9.05 2.55
CA SER A 33 -16.76 -8.29 1.98
C SER A 33 -15.44 -9.02 2.19
N THR A 34 -14.49 -8.79 1.30
CA THR A 34 -13.12 -9.32 1.41
C THR A 34 -12.20 -8.39 2.22
N ILE A 35 -12.77 -7.53 3.06
CA ILE A 35 -12.00 -6.54 3.80
C ILE A 35 -11.00 -7.25 4.74
N PRO A 36 -9.69 -6.94 4.64
CA PRO A 36 -8.70 -7.58 5.49
C PRO A 36 -8.89 -7.15 6.94
N SER A 37 -8.71 -8.09 7.89
CA SER A 37 -8.75 -7.77 9.33
C SER A 37 -7.48 -7.08 9.81
N LYS A 38 -6.36 -7.29 9.12
CA LYS A 38 -5.04 -6.76 9.46
C LYS A 38 -4.31 -6.34 8.19
N VAL A 39 -3.68 -5.18 8.23
CA VAL A 39 -2.82 -4.68 7.15
C VAL A 39 -1.54 -4.08 7.72
N ARG A 40 -0.57 -3.87 6.84
CA ARG A 40 0.72 -3.31 7.18
C ARG A 40 0.94 -2.01 6.40
N SER A 41 1.62 -1.06 7.03
CA SER A 41 2.13 0.15 6.37
C SER A 41 3.52 0.50 6.88
N TYR A 42 4.17 1.46 6.22
CA TYR A 42 5.45 2.01 6.65
C TYR A 42 5.38 3.52 6.87
N THR A 43 6.09 3.99 7.88
CA THR A 43 6.14 5.40 8.24
C THR A 43 6.74 6.23 7.11
N GLY A 44 6.06 7.32 6.73
CA GLY A 44 6.50 8.22 5.67
C GLY A 44 6.32 7.67 4.25
N SER A 45 5.57 6.59 4.08
CA SER A 45 5.24 6.02 2.76
C SER A 45 3.74 5.78 2.66
N GLU A 46 3.18 6.06 1.49
CA GLU A 46 1.81 5.67 1.19
C GLU A 46 1.73 4.14 1.11
N SER A 47 0.68 3.58 1.69
CA SER A 47 0.35 2.16 1.62
C SER A 47 -1.15 2.03 1.40
N SER A 48 -1.61 0.97 0.78
CA SER A 48 -3.05 0.80 0.53
C SER A 48 -3.46 -0.66 0.70
N PHE A 49 -4.77 -0.86 0.89
CA PHE A 49 -5.39 -2.16 0.74
C PHE A 49 -6.68 -2.01 -0.07
N SER A 50 -6.95 -3.02 -0.88
CA SER A 50 -8.16 -3.10 -1.69
C SER A 50 -9.06 -4.23 -1.19
N PHE A 51 -10.36 -4.06 -1.36
CA PHE A 51 -11.34 -5.07 -1.01
C PHE A 51 -12.60 -4.93 -1.88
N LYS A 52 -13.36 -6.02 -1.92
CA LYS A 52 -14.64 -6.13 -2.62
C LYS A 52 -15.78 -6.14 -1.63
N ILE A 53 -16.88 -5.52 -2.01
CA ILE A 53 -18.17 -5.63 -1.31
C ILE A 53 -19.14 -6.39 -2.20
N ASN A 54 -19.82 -7.39 -1.64
CA ASN A 54 -20.91 -8.08 -2.31
C ASN A 54 -22.22 -7.31 -2.03
N GLY A 55 -23.02 -7.06 -3.07
CA GLY A 55 -24.31 -6.38 -2.95
C GLY A 55 -24.26 -4.87 -3.24
N LYS A 56 -25.32 -4.15 -2.85
CA LYS A 56 -25.55 -2.74 -3.21
C LYS A 56 -24.86 -1.73 -2.29
N GLU A 57 -24.20 -2.20 -1.22
CA GLU A 57 -23.59 -1.33 -0.23
C GLU A 57 -22.37 -0.58 -0.75
N LYS A 58 -22.23 0.67 -0.32
CA LYS A 58 -21.13 1.56 -0.67
C LYS A 58 -20.34 1.96 0.58
N VAL A 59 -19.05 2.26 0.39
CA VAL A 59 -18.24 2.86 1.46
C VAL A 59 -18.72 4.29 1.70
N LYS A 60 -19.27 4.56 2.89
CA LYS A 60 -19.76 5.89 3.29
C LYS A 60 -18.65 6.75 3.89
N SER A 61 -17.77 6.15 4.70
CA SER A 61 -16.62 6.88 5.26
C SER A 61 -15.53 5.93 5.76
N VAL A 62 -14.31 6.45 5.84
CA VAL A 62 -13.16 5.76 6.43
C VAL A 62 -12.48 6.68 7.44
N LYS A 63 -12.16 6.15 8.62
CA LYS A 63 -11.50 6.92 9.69
C LYS A 63 -10.46 6.08 10.41
N SER A 64 -9.35 6.71 10.78
CA SER A 64 -8.36 6.16 11.70
C SER A 64 -8.70 6.58 13.12
N ASN A 65 -8.37 5.75 14.11
CA ASN A 65 -8.43 6.13 15.52
C ASN A 65 -7.30 7.07 15.97
N SER A 66 -6.38 7.44 15.08
CA SER A 66 -5.24 8.30 15.41
C SER A 66 -4.89 9.24 14.27
N THR A 67 -4.56 10.50 14.60
CA THR A 67 -4.01 11.51 13.67
C THR A 67 -2.62 11.15 13.15
N SER A 68 -1.95 10.17 13.77
CA SER A 68 -0.67 9.64 13.30
C SER A 68 -0.80 8.68 12.12
N LEU A 69 -2.03 8.32 11.73
CA LEU A 69 -2.33 7.55 10.52
C LEU A 69 -3.45 8.25 9.75
N ILE A 70 -3.10 8.86 8.62
CA ILE A 70 -4.08 9.43 7.71
C ILE A 70 -4.62 8.30 6.85
N VAL A 71 -5.93 8.26 6.63
CA VAL A 71 -6.57 7.30 5.72
C VAL A 71 -7.57 8.00 4.82
N LYS A 72 -7.68 7.51 3.58
CA LYS A 72 -8.62 8.03 2.59
C LYS A 72 -9.08 6.91 1.67
N LEU A 73 -10.35 6.94 1.28
CA LEU A 73 -10.83 6.15 0.14
C LEU A 73 -10.30 6.81 -1.13
N THR A 74 -9.45 6.11 -1.88
CA THR A 74 -8.76 6.69 -3.04
C THR A 74 -9.20 6.09 -4.37
N SER A 75 -9.89 4.96 -4.35
CA SER A 75 -10.52 4.39 -5.55
C SER A 75 -11.83 3.71 -5.18
N SER A 76 -12.81 3.87 -6.05
CA SER A 76 -14.06 3.12 -6.05
C SER A 76 -14.44 2.85 -7.50
N ASN A 77 -14.46 1.59 -7.88
CA ASN A 77 -14.98 1.17 -9.18
C ASN A 77 -16.36 0.56 -8.96
N TYR A 78 -17.34 1.15 -9.64
CA TYR A 78 -18.74 0.75 -9.60
C TYR A 78 -19.24 0.56 -11.02
N SER A 79 -19.72 -0.64 -11.33
CA SER A 79 -20.35 -0.92 -12.62
C SER A 79 -21.75 -1.49 -12.41
N VAL A 80 -22.71 -0.93 -13.14
CA VAL A 80 -24.11 -1.36 -13.19
C VAL A 80 -24.41 -1.74 -14.63
N SER A 81 -24.90 -2.95 -14.83
CA SER A 81 -25.41 -3.41 -16.11
C SER A 81 -26.82 -3.95 -15.89
N GLY A 82 -27.83 -3.18 -16.29
CA GLY A 82 -29.23 -3.45 -15.94
C GLY A 82 -29.43 -3.49 -14.42
N ASP A 83 -30.09 -4.53 -13.91
CA ASP A 83 -30.30 -4.74 -12.46
C ASP A 83 -29.09 -5.39 -11.74
N THR A 84 -28.03 -5.72 -12.48
CA THR A 84 -26.86 -6.40 -11.92
C THR A 84 -25.77 -5.41 -11.52
N VAL A 85 -25.47 -5.35 -10.22
CA VAL A 85 -24.31 -4.64 -9.68
C VAL A 85 -23.13 -5.62 -9.68
N SER A 86 -22.19 -5.46 -10.61
CA SER A 86 -21.21 -6.54 -10.86
C SER A 86 -19.86 -6.35 -10.18
N ASN A 87 -19.42 -5.14 -9.80
CA ASN A 87 -18.13 -4.96 -9.13
C ASN A 87 -18.13 -3.71 -8.24
N ASN A 88 -17.79 -3.93 -6.97
CA ASN A 88 -17.69 -2.92 -5.92
C ASN A 88 -16.27 -3.00 -5.34
N ASP A 89 -15.30 -2.60 -6.15
CA ASP A 89 -13.88 -2.59 -5.78
C ASP A 89 -13.53 -1.26 -5.13
N TYR A 90 -13.00 -1.31 -3.91
CA TYR A 90 -12.60 -0.14 -3.15
C TYR A 90 -11.13 -0.23 -2.75
N THR A 91 -10.43 0.90 -2.80
CA THR A 91 -9.06 1.04 -2.29
C THR A 91 -9.00 2.11 -1.22
N ILE A 92 -8.50 1.74 -0.05
CA ILE A 92 -8.19 2.67 1.04
C ILE A 92 -6.67 2.86 1.07
N SER A 93 -6.23 4.11 0.88
CA SER A 93 -4.84 4.51 1.05
C SER A 93 -4.60 5.08 2.44
N MET A 94 -3.38 4.90 2.92
CA MET A 94 -2.94 5.15 4.27
C MET A 94 -1.57 5.83 4.24
N LEU A 95 -1.37 6.86 5.06
CA LEU A 95 -0.06 7.48 5.29
C LEU A 95 0.22 7.55 6.79
N GLY A 96 1.14 6.71 7.25
CA GLY A 96 1.56 6.67 8.64
C GLY A 96 2.64 7.71 8.94
N ARG A 97 2.41 8.59 9.91
CA ARG A 97 3.37 9.61 10.37
C ARG A 97 4.29 9.11 11.48
N LYS A 98 3.81 8.20 12.32
CA LYS A 98 4.56 7.58 13.42
C LYS A 98 4.36 6.07 13.39
N SER A 99 5.35 5.30 13.82
CA SER A 99 5.19 3.86 13.98
C SER A 99 4.22 3.55 15.12
N GLY A 100 3.40 2.52 14.95
CA GLY A 100 2.41 2.10 15.93
C GLY A 100 1.38 1.14 15.37
N THR A 101 0.44 0.73 16.22
CA THR A 101 -0.72 -0.05 15.84
C THR A 101 -1.95 0.85 15.88
N TYR A 102 -2.69 0.88 14.77
CA TYR A 102 -3.87 1.74 14.60
C TYR A 102 -5.08 0.91 14.21
N THR A 103 -6.27 1.49 14.34
CA THR A 103 -7.51 0.89 13.87
C THR A 103 -8.15 1.80 12.84
N VAL A 104 -8.37 1.27 11.64
CA VAL A 104 -9.14 1.91 10.59
C VAL A 104 -10.56 1.36 10.63
N THR A 105 -11.53 2.25 10.74
CA THR A 105 -12.96 1.91 10.69
C THR A 105 -13.50 2.29 9.33
N VAL A 106 -14.10 1.31 8.64
CA VAL A 106 -14.83 1.49 7.39
C VAL A 106 -16.32 1.43 7.71
N LYS A 107 -17.04 2.50 7.40
CA LYS A 107 -18.50 2.59 7.57
C LYS A 107 -19.18 2.49 6.21
N PHE A 108 -20.21 1.66 6.11
CA PHE A 108 -20.98 1.46 4.88
C PHE A 108 -22.29 2.27 4.86
N SER A 109 -22.96 2.32 3.72
CA SER A 109 -24.24 3.01 3.52
C SER A 109 -25.32 2.53 4.48
N ASN A 110 -25.44 1.21 4.72
CA ASN A 110 -26.32 0.61 5.73
C ASN A 110 -25.88 0.81 7.20
N ASN A 111 -24.92 1.70 7.46
CA ASN A 111 -24.33 1.97 8.78
C ASN A 111 -23.56 0.82 9.44
N ALA A 112 -23.40 -0.33 8.78
CA ALA A 112 -22.49 -1.36 9.24
C ALA A 112 -21.05 -0.82 9.30
N THR A 113 -20.25 -1.35 10.23
CA THR A 113 -18.84 -0.97 10.37
C THR A 113 -17.93 -2.19 10.37
N LYS A 114 -16.78 -2.07 9.71
CA LYS A 114 -15.69 -3.06 9.79
C LYS A 114 -14.43 -2.36 10.28
N LYS A 115 -13.68 -3.05 11.15
CA LYS A 115 -12.43 -2.55 11.74
C LYS A 115 -11.25 -3.32 11.16
N VAL A 116 -10.22 -2.59 10.76
CA VAL A 116 -8.97 -3.11 10.23
C VAL A 116 -7.84 -2.66 11.14
N THR A 117 -7.04 -3.60 11.65
CA THR A 117 -5.85 -3.28 12.43
C THR A 117 -4.69 -2.99 11.49
N VAL A 118 -4.11 -1.79 11.59
CA VAL A 118 -2.96 -1.36 10.80
C VAL A 118 -1.71 -1.40 11.66
N TYR A 119 -0.73 -2.22 11.26
CA TYR A 119 0.60 -2.20 11.86
C TYR A 119 1.51 -1.30 11.03
N ASN A 120 1.74 -0.07 11.51
CA ASN A 120 2.62 0.88 10.87
C ASN A 120 4.03 0.77 11.43
N TYR A 121 4.96 0.24 10.64
CA TYR A 121 6.34 0.06 11.06
C TYR A 121 7.22 1.24 10.62
N PRO A 122 8.40 1.45 11.25
CA PRO A 122 9.43 2.31 10.68
C PRO A 122 9.81 1.84 9.27
N SER A 123 10.26 2.77 8.41
CA SER A 123 10.70 2.41 7.06
C SER A 123 11.83 1.37 7.09
N PRO A 124 11.79 0.35 6.22
CA PRO A 124 12.88 -0.63 6.09
C PRO A 124 14.15 0.00 5.50
N ILE A 125 14.03 1.15 4.83
CA ILE A 125 15.15 1.89 4.23
C ILE A 125 15.60 2.98 5.19
N LYS A 126 16.83 2.88 5.71
CA LYS A 126 17.44 3.94 6.52
C LYS A 126 17.90 5.11 5.65
N SER A 127 18.50 4.80 4.50
CA SER A 127 18.96 5.78 3.52
C SER A 127 19.32 5.13 2.19
N TRP A 128 19.32 5.90 1.12
CA TRP A 128 19.97 5.52 -0.14
C TRP A 128 20.77 6.69 -0.72
N LYS A 129 21.73 6.36 -1.58
CA LYS A 129 22.60 7.30 -2.28
C LYS A 129 22.60 7.00 -3.78
N VAL A 130 22.61 8.06 -4.57
CA VAL A 130 22.74 8.01 -6.04
C VAL A 130 23.95 8.85 -6.43
N GLY A 131 24.90 8.28 -7.15
CA GLY A 131 26.14 8.97 -7.54
C GLY A 131 26.93 9.50 -6.33
N GLY A 132 26.89 8.80 -5.20
CA GLY A 132 27.55 9.19 -3.95
C GLY A 132 26.80 10.24 -3.10
N LYS A 133 25.78 10.89 -3.64
CA LYS A 133 24.99 11.91 -2.93
C LYS A 133 23.78 11.27 -2.24
N LYS A 134 23.44 11.74 -1.04
CA LYS A 134 22.18 11.38 -0.37
C LYS A 134 21.07 11.95 -1.23
N ASN A 135 20.23 11.08 -1.81
CA ASN A 135 19.21 11.55 -2.74
C ASN A 135 17.89 11.77 -2.00
N GLY A 136 17.21 12.86 -2.35
CA GLY A 136 15.82 13.13 -1.97
C GLY A 136 14.97 13.04 -3.24
N TYR A 137 14.22 11.95 -3.40
CA TYR A 137 13.31 11.70 -4.53
C TYR A 137 13.94 11.81 -5.95
N LEU A 138 13.16 11.53 -7.00
CA LEU A 138 13.63 11.43 -8.40
C LEU A 138 14.28 12.73 -8.89
N SER A 139 15.59 12.73 -9.13
CA SER A 139 16.32 13.85 -9.73
C SER A 139 16.45 13.71 -11.24
N TYR A 140 16.31 14.82 -11.98
CA TYR A 140 16.64 14.85 -13.41
C TYR A 140 18.15 14.72 -13.64
N THR A 141 18.54 14.03 -14.71
CA THR A 141 19.94 13.82 -15.08
C THR A 141 20.09 13.66 -16.58
N THR A 142 21.25 14.04 -17.11
CA THR A 142 21.69 13.69 -18.47
C THR A 142 22.64 12.48 -18.48
N LYS A 143 22.99 11.96 -17.29
CA LYS A 143 23.93 10.83 -17.16
C LYS A 143 23.27 9.52 -17.62
N LYS A 144 24.00 8.76 -18.43
CA LYS A 144 23.60 7.41 -18.89
C LYS A 144 23.75 6.33 -17.81
N THR A 145 24.63 6.53 -16.84
CA THR A 145 24.87 5.59 -15.73
C THR A 145 25.11 6.33 -14.42
N THR A 146 24.81 5.68 -13.30
CA THR A 146 25.09 6.20 -11.95
C THR A 146 25.40 5.05 -10.99
N THR A 147 25.92 5.34 -9.79
CA THR A 147 26.04 4.33 -8.72
C THR A 147 24.83 4.41 -7.80
N PHE A 148 24.35 3.27 -7.31
CA PHE A 148 23.26 3.20 -6.33
C PHE A 148 23.71 2.42 -5.10
N ARG A 149 23.54 3.00 -3.91
CA ARG A 149 23.78 2.32 -2.64
C ARG A 149 22.59 2.49 -1.72
N VAL A 150 22.15 1.41 -1.09
CA VAL A 150 21.11 1.42 -0.06
C VAL A 150 21.66 0.95 1.28
N THR A 151 21.15 1.53 2.35
CA THR A 151 21.34 1.10 3.72
C THR A 151 19.98 0.79 4.33
N LEU A 152 19.79 -0.46 4.76
CA LEU A 152 18.58 -0.88 5.44
C LEU A 152 18.61 -0.51 6.92
N ALA A 153 17.43 -0.39 7.53
CA ALA A 153 17.31 -0.25 8.97
C ALA A 153 17.77 -1.53 9.69
N LYS A 154 18.12 -1.43 10.99
CA LYS A 154 18.59 -2.57 11.80
C LYS A 154 17.54 -3.69 11.82
N GLY A 155 18.01 -4.93 11.61
CA GLY A 155 17.22 -6.15 11.62
C GLY A 155 16.65 -6.57 10.26
N TYR A 156 16.70 -5.71 9.25
CA TYR A 156 16.33 -6.05 7.87
C TYR A 156 17.56 -6.57 7.11
N THR A 157 17.36 -7.53 6.20
CA THR A 157 18.45 -8.11 5.41
C THR A 157 18.23 -7.88 3.92
N LEU A 158 19.20 -7.28 3.24
CA LEU A 158 19.14 -7.09 1.78
C LEU A 158 19.23 -8.46 1.09
N LYS A 159 18.32 -8.72 0.15
CA LYS A 159 18.29 -9.98 -0.60
C LYS A 159 18.60 -9.79 -2.07
N LYS A 160 17.99 -8.79 -2.71
CA LYS A 160 18.17 -8.55 -4.14
C LYS A 160 18.00 -7.06 -4.44
N LEU A 161 18.80 -6.57 -5.38
CA LEU A 161 18.64 -5.25 -5.98
C LEU A 161 18.44 -5.42 -7.47
N GLN A 162 17.40 -4.78 -7.99
CA GLN A 162 17.16 -4.68 -9.43
C GLN A 162 16.82 -3.23 -9.79
N TYR A 163 17.02 -2.84 -11.03
CA TYR A 163 16.46 -1.59 -11.55
C TYR A 163 15.54 -1.88 -12.72
N ASN A 164 14.48 -1.07 -12.88
CA ASN A 164 13.56 -1.22 -14.00
C ASN A 164 14.21 -0.74 -15.30
N LYS A 165 13.94 -1.44 -16.39
CA LYS A 165 14.30 -1.07 -17.75
C LYS A 165 13.07 -1.25 -18.63
N TYR A 166 12.76 -0.26 -19.47
CA TYR A 166 11.72 -0.41 -20.47
C TYR A 166 12.32 -0.93 -21.78
N VAL A 167 11.67 -1.92 -22.37
CA VAL A 167 12.02 -2.47 -23.68
C VAL A 167 10.84 -2.25 -24.61
N LYS A 168 11.07 -1.57 -25.74
CA LYS A 168 10.03 -1.41 -26.76
C LYS A 168 9.72 -2.77 -27.36
N GLN A 169 8.44 -3.10 -27.41
CA GLN A 169 7.89 -4.24 -28.13
C GLN A 169 6.99 -3.72 -29.24
N LYS A 170 7.07 -4.36 -30.41
CA LYS A 170 6.16 -4.11 -31.53
C LYS A 170 5.07 -5.16 -31.49
N ASN A 171 3.83 -4.70 -31.61
CA ASN A 171 2.63 -5.53 -31.58
C ASN A 171 1.79 -5.16 -32.81
N ASP A 172 0.78 -5.97 -33.12
CA ASP A 172 -0.09 -5.74 -34.29
C ASP A 172 -0.76 -4.35 -34.27
N ASN A 173 -0.97 -3.79 -33.06
CA ASN A 173 -1.60 -2.48 -32.85
C ASN A 173 -0.61 -1.33 -32.57
N GLY A 174 0.70 -1.52 -32.81
CA GLY A 174 1.73 -0.48 -32.66
C GLY A 174 2.90 -0.87 -31.76
N TYR A 175 3.24 -0.01 -30.79
CA TYR A 175 4.35 -0.27 -29.84
C TYR A 175 3.87 -0.18 -28.39
N THR A 176 4.31 -1.13 -27.57
CA THR A 176 4.19 -1.06 -26.11
C THR A 176 5.57 -1.16 -25.46
N SER A 177 5.70 -0.66 -24.24
CA SER A 177 6.90 -0.84 -23.43
C SER A 177 6.69 -1.95 -22.41
N GLU A 178 7.50 -3.00 -22.49
CA GLU A 178 7.57 -4.02 -21.45
C GLU A 178 8.59 -3.59 -20.38
N GLN A 179 8.18 -3.63 -19.10
CA GLN A 179 9.08 -3.38 -17.99
C GLN A 179 9.86 -4.65 -17.62
N LYS A 180 11.17 -4.63 -17.86
CA LYS A 180 12.12 -5.66 -17.41
C LYS A 180 12.91 -5.18 -16.20
N TYR A 181 13.59 -6.11 -15.54
CA TYR A 181 14.40 -5.82 -14.36
C TYR A 181 15.82 -6.36 -14.51
N VAL A 182 16.81 -5.52 -14.21
CA VAL A 182 18.23 -5.90 -14.27
C VAL A 182 18.81 -5.93 -12.86
N THR A 183 19.35 -7.08 -12.46
CA THR A 183 19.97 -7.28 -11.14
C THR A 183 21.34 -6.59 -11.06
N PHE A 184 21.66 -6.02 -9.90
CA PHE A 184 22.96 -5.41 -9.64
C PHE A 184 23.37 -5.55 -8.17
N LYS A 185 24.65 -5.29 -7.85
CA LYS A 185 25.18 -5.33 -6.48
C LYS A 185 25.00 -3.99 -5.76
N ASN A 186 24.89 -4.01 -4.42
CA ASN A 186 24.79 -2.78 -3.63
C ASN A 186 26.05 -1.92 -3.78
N GLY A 187 25.90 -0.63 -4.13
CA GLY A 187 27.01 0.25 -4.51
C GLY A 187 27.44 0.11 -5.97
N GLY A 188 26.82 -0.77 -6.75
CA GLY A 188 27.12 -1.01 -8.15
C GLY A 188 26.59 0.08 -9.08
N LYS A 189 26.98 -0.02 -10.36
CA LYS A 189 26.51 0.85 -11.44
C LYS A 189 25.11 0.43 -11.90
N VAL A 190 24.26 1.42 -12.16
CA VAL A 190 22.93 1.31 -12.73
C VAL A 190 22.89 2.09 -14.04
N LYS A 191 22.32 1.50 -15.08
CA LYS A 191 22.04 2.20 -16.33
C LYS A 191 20.74 2.98 -16.17
N ILE A 192 20.77 4.26 -16.51
CA ILE A 192 19.59 5.12 -16.47
C ILE A 192 18.76 4.88 -17.73
N ASN A 193 17.44 4.79 -17.56
CA ASN A 193 16.51 4.65 -18.67
C ASN A 193 16.57 5.88 -19.58
N THR A 194 16.65 5.63 -20.89
CA THR A 194 16.64 6.65 -21.94
C THR A 194 15.36 6.65 -22.74
N ALA A 195 14.51 5.64 -22.55
CA ALA A 195 13.21 5.52 -23.18
C ALA A 195 12.13 5.53 -22.09
N PRO A 196 11.04 6.29 -22.29
CA PRO A 196 9.93 6.33 -21.36
C PRO A 196 9.08 5.07 -21.47
N TYR A 197 8.16 4.91 -20.53
CA TYR A 197 7.07 3.96 -20.70
C TYR A 197 6.15 4.47 -21.82
N GLN A 198 5.88 3.61 -22.80
CA GLN A 198 4.96 3.88 -23.91
C GLN A 198 3.85 2.83 -23.93
N TYR A 199 2.62 3.27 -24.12
CA TYR A 199 1.45 2.42 -24.29
C TYR A 199 0.58 2.98 -25.42
N LYS A 200 0.23 2.12 -26.37
CA LYS A 200 -0.81 2.37 -27.37
C LYS A 200 -1.76 1.19 -27.39
N SER A 201 -3.06 1.45 -27.30
CA SER A 201 -4.11 0.44 -27.43
C SER A 201 -5.28 1.01 -28.20
N THR A 202 -5.84 0.17 -29.06
CA THR A 202 -7.05 0.45 -29.82
C THR A 202 -8.08 -0.57 -29.40
N TYR A 203 -9.27 -0.10 -29.05
CA TYR A 203 -10.44 -0.93 -28.81
C TYR A 203 -11.51 -0.53 -29.82
N SER A 204 -12.00 -1.50 -30.60
CA SER A 204 -13.09 -1.29 -31.56
C SER A 204 -14.15 -2.37 -31.38
N SER A 205 -15.41 -1.95 -31.32
CA SER A 205 -16.61 -2.77 -31.47
C SER A 205 -17.48 -2.19 -32.60
N GLU A 206 -18.59 -2.84 -32.94
CA GLU A 206 -19.49 -2.43 -34.04
C GLU A 206 -20.05 -1.00 -33.90
N SER A 207 -20.07 -0.43 -32.69
CA SER A 207 -20.68 0.88 -32.41
C SER A 207 -19.73 1.90 -31.77
N TYR A 208 -18.49 1.50 -31.44
CA TYR A 208 -17.56 2.36 -30.72
C TYR A 208 -16.11 2.00 -31.03
N SER A 209 -15.30 3.01 -31.30
CA SER A 209 -13.85 2.90 -31.40
C SER A 209 -13.20 3.88 -30.41
N SER A 210 -12.15 3.44 -29.74
CA SER A 210 -11.35 4.27 -28.85
C SER A 210 -9.88 3.92 -28.98
N ASP A 211 -9.08 4.96 -29.18
CA ASP A 211 -7.63 4.91 -29.18
C ASP A 211 -7.09 5.54 -27.90
N TYR A 212 -6.28 4.77 -27.17
CA TYR A 212 -5.56 5.22 -25.98
C TYR A 212 -4.06 5.24 -26.27
N MET A 213 -3.44 6.41 -26.06
CA MET A 213 -1.99 6.56 -26.11
C MET A 213 -1.48 7.22 -24.84
N SER A 214 -0.43 6.65 -24.27
CA SER A 214 0.34 7.24 -23.17
C SER A 214 1.82 7.20 -23.55
N ASP A 215 2.40 8.38 -23.74
CA ASP A 215 3.83 8.55 -23.96
C ASP A 215 4.35 9.57 -22.95
N SER A 216 5.29 9.16 -22.10
CA SER A 216 5.85 10.02 -21.08
C SER A 216 7.04 10.79 -21.64
N LEU A 217 7.07 12.11 -21.45
CA LEU A 217 8.27 12.93 -21.69
C LEU A 217 9.47 12.53 -20.83
N ILE A 218 9.24 11.72 -19.80
CA ILE A 218 10.23 11.39 -18.78
C ILE A 218 10.43 9.88 -18.70
N ALA A 219 11.69 9.46 -18.83
CA ALA A 219 12.13 8.10 -18.54
C ALA A 219 12.59 7.97 -17.08
N HIS A 220 11.74 7.36 -16.25
CA HIS A 220 12.06 7.12 -14.84
C HIS A 220 12.89 5.84 -14.64
N THR A 221 13.89 5.93 -13.78
CA THR A 221 14.67 4.78 -13.29
C THR A 221 14.47 4.64 -11.78
N TYR A 222 14.07 3.45 -11.35
CA TYR A 222 13.79 3.04 -9.99
C TYR A 222 14.66 1.85 -9.60
N ALA A 223 15.14 1.84 -8.35
CA ALA A 223 15.67 0.65 -7.73
C ALA A 223 14.53 -0.11 -7.06
N VAL A 224 14.43 -1.40 -7.37
CA VAL A 224 13.60 -2.40 -6.70
C VAL A 224 14.46 -3.10 -5.67
N ILE A 225 14.15 -2.89 -4.40
CA ILE A 225 14.91 -3.41 -3.26
C ILE A 225 14.10 -4.54 -2.63
N THR A 226 14.56 -5.78 -2.79
CA THR A 226 13.99 -6.92 -2.07
C THR A 226 14.78 -7.17 -0.79
N TYR A 227 14.07 -7.25 0.33
CA TYR A 227 14.66 -7.45 1.66
C TYR A 227 13.88 -8.51 2.46
N LYS A 228 14.56 -9.20 3.36
CA LYS A 228 13.91 -10.05 4.37
C LYS A 228 13.41 -9.14 5.49
N ASP A 229 12.10 -9.14 5.70
CA ASP A 229 11.46 -8.35 6.74
C ASP A 229 11.78 -8.89 8.12
N LYS A 230 12.09 -7.99 9.06
CA LYS A 230 12.51 -8.41 10.40
C LYS A 230 11.35 -8.97 11.24
N TYR A 231 10.11 -8.56 10.96
CA TYR A 231 8.93 -8.96 11.72
C TYR A 231 8.24 -10.19 11.12
N THR A 232 7.99 -10.22 9.81
CA THR A 232 7.31 -11.36 9.15
C THR A 232 8.27 -12.45 8.69
N LYS A 233 9.58 -12.15 8.62
CA LYS A 233 10.61 -13.05 8.06
C LYS A 233 10.40 -13.38 6.58
N LYS A 234 9.42 -12.76 5.90
CA LYS A 234 9.14 -12.90 4.47
C LYS A 234 10.00 -11.94 3.65
N ASN A 235 10.16 -12.26 2.37
CA ASN A 235 10.78 -11.33 1.42
C ASN A 235 9.74 -10.31 0.98
N GLU A 236 10.05 -9.04 1.18
CA GLU A 236 9.23 -7.89 0.79
C GLU A 236 10.01 -7.04 -0.22
N THR A 237 9.30 -6.20 -0.97
CA THR A 237 9.92 -5.33 -1.98
C THR A 237 9.51 -3.87 -1.77
N ILE A 238 10.45 -2.95 -1.98
CA ILE A 238 10.19 -1.51 -2.00
C ILE A 238 10.92 -0.85 -3.17
N ASN A 239 10.26 0.12 -3.81
CA ASN A 239 10.82 0.88 -4.93
C ASN A 239 11.29 2.25 -4.45
N VAL A 240 12.46 2.69 -4.91
CA VAL A 240 12.96 4.04 -4.68
C VAL A 240 13.45 4.66 -5.98
N GLY A 241 13.23 5.96 -6.15
CA GLY A 241 13.69 6.70 -7.32
C GLY A 241 15.22 6.79 -7.38
N ILE A 242 15.79 6.50 -8.55
CA ILE A 242 17.21 6.73 -8.85
C ILE A 242 17.37 8.05 -9.57
N ALA A 243 16.77 8.17 -10.76
CA ALA A 243 16.85 9.36 -11.60
C ALA A 243 15.77 9.36 -12.69
N SER A 244 15.59 10.52 -13.29
CA SER A 244 14.72 10.77 -14.44
C SER A 244 15.52 11.38 -15.58
N VAL A 245 15.20 11.03 -16.83
CA VAL A 245 15.75 11.68 -18.04
C VAL A 245 14.60 12.26 -18.83
N ILE A 246 14.74 13.49 -19.31
CA ILE A 246 13.79 14.07 -20.28
C ILE A 246 14.13 13.46 -21.64
N CYS A 247 13.15 12.84 -22.27
CA CYS A 247 13.29 12.26 -23.61
C CYS A 247 13.03 13.38 -24.65
N PRO A 248 13.97 13.60 -25.58
CA PRO A 248 13.80 14.57 -26.67
C PRO A 248 12.73 14.13 -27.67
#